data_AF-A0A2A2B5Z1-F1
#
_entry.id   AF-A0A2A2B5Z1-F1
#
_cell.length_a   1.000
_cell.length_b   1.000
_cell.length_c   1.000
_cell.angle_alpha   90.00
_cell.angle_beta   90.00
_cell.angle_gamma   90.00
#
_symmetry.space_group_name_H-M   'P 1'
#
loop_
_entity.id
_entity.type
_entity.pdbx_description
1 polymer ?
#
loop_
_entity_poly.entity_id
_entity_poly.type
_entity_poly.pdbx_seq_one_letter_code
_entity_poly.pdbx_strand_id
1 'polypeptide(L)' 'MIKSGDQLKCTSGNDFFSEGSIYTVGNIINEKFFQINIGLGDEHWYATKDSEGIYVRFDLENHLVNDAWFALL' A
#
# COMPACT_ATOMS: atom_id res chain seq x y z
N MET A 1 -2.01 -7.23 -13.21
CA MET A 1 -1.38 -5.93 -13.49
C MET A 1 -2.18 -4.91 -12.73
N ILE A 2 -1.56 -4.17 -11.81
CA ILE A 2 -2.26 -3.16 -11.00
C ILE A 2 -2.60 -1.95 -11.89
N LYS A 3 -3.78 -1.36 -11.67
CA LYS A 3 -4.27 -0.17 -12.36
C LYS A 3 -4.85 0.82 -11.36
N SER A 4 -4.83 2.10 -11.71
CA SER A 4 -5.55 3.13 -10.96
C SER A 4 -7.03 2.77 -10.84
N GLY A 5 -7.57 2.88 -9.63
CA GLY A 5 -8.93 2.50 -9.28
C GLY A 5 -9.09 1.05 -8.80
N ASP A 6 -8.07 0.19 -8.93
CA ASP A 6 -8.10 -1.15 -8.34
C ASP A 6 -8.25 -1.07 -6.82
N GLN A 7 -8.90 -2.08 -6.23
CA GLN A 7 -9.09 -2.17 -4.80
C GLN A 7 -8.09 -3.15 -4.17
N LEU A 8 -7.49 -2.73 -3.06
CA LEU A 8 -6.55 -3.51 -2.27
C LEU A 8 -7.13 -3.76 -0.88
N LYS A 9 -7.12 -5.01 -0.44
CA LYS A 9 -7.41 -5.34 0.96
C LYS A 9 -6.10 -5.34 1.74
N CYS A 10 -6.02 -4.58 2.83
CA CYS A 10 -4.90 -4.68 3.75
C CYS A 10 -4.96 -6.03 4.47
N THR A 11 -3.91 -6.84 4.35
CA THR A 11 -3.81 -8.19 4.92
C THR A 11 -2.92 -8.24 6.16
N SER A 12 -2.07 -7.24 6.34
CA SER A 12 -1.31 -7.01 7.57
C SER A 12 -1.10 -5.51 7.69
N GLY A 13 -1.74 -4.92 8.70
CA GLY A 13 -1.77 -3.47 8.92
C GLY A 13 -0.66 -2.96 9.83
N ASN A 14 -0.65 -1.64 10.02
CA ASN A 14 0.21 -0.91 10.96
C ASN A 14 -0.53 0.35 11.45
N ASP A 15 0.18 1.29 12.10
CA ASP A 15 -0.42 2.53 12.64
C ASP A 15 -1.10 3.42 11.56
N PHE A 16 -0.80 3.20 10.27
CA PHE A 16 -1.33 3.95 9.14
C PHE A 16 -2.35 3.17 8.30
N PHE A 17 -2.30 1.83 8.35
CA PHE A 17 -3.16 0.94 7.57
C PHE A 17 -3.85 -0.07 8.45
N SER A 18 -5.19 -0.14 8.39
CA SER A 18 -5.98 -1.07 9.18
C SER A 18 -6.14 -2.40 8.46
N GLU A 19 -5.78 -3.51 9.13
CA GLU A 19 -6.00 -4.85 8.59
C GLU A 19 -7.49 -5.11 8.30
N GLY A 20 -7.77 -5.69 7.14
CA GLY A 20 -9.13 -5.96 6.66
C GLY A 20 -9.78 -4.81 5.89
N SER A 21 -9.29 -3.58 6.02
CA SER A 21 -9.79 -2.41 5.30
C SER A 21 -9.45 -2.47 3.80
N ILE A 22 -10.29 -1.80 3.00
CA ILE A 22 -10.13 -1.68 1.55
C ILE A 22 -9.58 -0.28 1.24
N TYR A 23 -8.53 -0.25 0.42
CA TYR A 23 -7.89 0.96 -0.08
C TYR A 23 -7.93 0.97 -1.60
N THR A 24 -7.85 2.16 -2.18
CA THR A 24 -7.91 2.35 -3.64
C THR A 24 -6.53 2.68 -4.19
N VAL A 25 -6.16 2.02 -5.28
CA VAL A 25 -4.95 2.34 -6.04
C VAL A 25 -5.10 3.71 -6.71
N GLY A 26 -4.17 4.61 -6.43
CA GLY A 26 -4.05 5.92 -7.05
C GLY A 26 -3.24 5.88 -8.35
N ASN A 27 -2.36 6.86 -8.57
CA ASN A 27 -1.56 6.91 -9.79
C ASN A 27 -0.53 5.77 -9.86
N ILE A 28 -0.31 5.25 -11.06
CA ILE A 28 0.75 4.29 -11.36
C ILE A 28 2.00 5.07 -11.77
N ILE A 29 3.11 4.85 -11.06
CA ILE A 29 4.38 5.54 -11.35
C ILE A 29 5.18 4.70 -12.34
N ASN A 30 5.29 3.39 -12.10
CA ASN A 30 5.85 2.42 -13.04
C ASN A 30 5.35 1.00 -12.71
N GLU A 31 5.99 -0.02 -13.28
CA GLU A 31 5.62 -1.43 -13.07
C GLU A 31 5.76 -1.92 -11.61
N LYS A 32 6.58 -1.24 -10.81
CA LYS A 32 6.88 -1.59 -9.41
C LYS A 32 6.20 -0.65 -8.42
N PHE A 33 6.13 0.65 -8.70
CA PHE A 33 5.66 1.65 -7.73
C PHE A 33 4.34 2.29 -8.16
N PHE A 34 3.47 2.50 -7.17
CA PHE A 34 2.15 3.12 -7.35
C PHE A 34 1.66 3.76 -6.04
N GLN A 35 0.59 4.54 -6.10
CA GLN A 35 0.00 5.19 -4.94
C GLN A 35 -1.12 4.36 -4.31
N ILE A 36 -1.25 4.40 -2.99
CA ILE A 36 -2.45 3.98 -2.25
C ILE A 36 -3.08 5.21 -1.62
N ASN A 37 -4.35 5.47 -1.96
CA ASN A 37 -5.10 6.60 -1.41
C ASN A 37 -5.56 6.25 0.02
N ILE A 38 -5.32 7.14 0.98
CA ILE A 38 -5.56 6.86 2.41
C ILE A 38 -6.59 7.77 3.09
N GLY A 39 -7.20 8.72 2.37
CA GLY A 39 -8.13 9.65 3.01
C GLY A 39 -8.86 10.59 2.06
N LEU A 40 -9.41 11.66 2.64
CA LEU A 40 -10.12 12.72 1.92
C LEU A 40 -9.11 13.71 1.32
N GLY A 41 -9.12 13.84 -0.01
CA GLY A 41 -8.21 14.73 -0.75
C GLY A 41 -7.14 13.94 -1.53
N ASP A 42 -5.96 14.55 -1.66
CA ASP A 42 -4.83 14.00 -2.43
C ASP A 42 -3.80 13.23 -1.56
N GLU A 43 -4.17 12.86 -0.33
CA GLU A 43 -3.30 12.11 0.59
C GLU A 43 -3.09 10.67 0.13
N HIS A 44 -1.83 10.30 -0.04
CA HIS A 44 -1.43 8.98 -0.52
C HIS A 44 -0.09 8.53 0.08
N TRP A 45 0.11 7.21 0.09
CA TRP A 45 1.41 6.60 0.29
C TRP A 45 1.90 5.92 -0.99
N TYR A 46 3.21 5.78 -1.14
CA TYR A 46 3.80 4.99 -2.22
C TYR A 46 3.94 3.53 -1.80
N ALA A 47 3.37 2.64 -2.59
CA ALA A 47 3.46 1.20 -2.43
C ALA A 47 4.37 0.58 -3.49
N THR A 48 4.92 -0.57 -3.14
CA THR A 48 5.74 -1.43 -3.98
C THR A 48 4.97 -2.68 -4.33
N LYS A 49 5.06 -3.12 -5.58
CA LYS A 49 4.66 -4.46 -6.04
C LYS A 49 5.86 -5.17 -6.65
N ASP A 50 6.28 -6.26 -6.04
CA ASP A 50 7.30 -7.15 -6.59
C ASP A 50 7.03 -8.62 -6.22
N SER A 51 8.07 -9.45 -6.19
CA SER A 51 7.96 -10.88 -5.89
C SER A 51 7.55 -11.19 -4.45
N GLU A 52 7.74 -10.26 -3.51
CA GLU A 52 7.31 -10.45 -2.11
C GLU A 52 5.81 -10.20 -1.95
N GLY A 53 5.23 -9.36 -2.81
CA GLY A 53 3.81 -9.03 -2.79
C GLY A 53 3.57 -7.56 -3.04
N ILE A 54 2.54 -7.02 -2.39
CA ILE A 54 2.17 -5.60 -2.44
C ILE A 54 2.31 -5.05 -1.02
N TYR A 55 3.13 -4.01 -0.86
CA TYR A 55 3.41 -3.46 0.46
C TYR A 55 3.77 -1.97 0.44
N VAL A 56 3.56 -1.30 1.58
CA VAL A 56 4.13 0.02 1.87
C VAL A 56 5.21 -0.20 2.92
N ARG A 57 6.45 0.22 2.61
CA ARG A 57 7.59 0.02 3.52
C ARG A 57 7.72 1.15 4.53
N PHE A 58 7.87 0.77 5.80
CA PHE A 58 8.16 1.71 6.89
C PHE A 58 9.45 1.29 7.59
N ASP A 59 10.50 2.07 7.39
CA ASP A 59 11.73 1.96 8.17
C ASP A 59 11.55 2.77 9.47
N LEU A 60 11.28 2.10 10.59
CA LEU A 60 11.32 2.74 11.91
C LEU A 60 12.76 2.83 12.44
N GLU A 61 13.03 3.89 13.21
CA GLU A 61 14.21 3.91 14.09
C GLU A 61 14.19 2.64 14.97
N ASN A 62 15.34 1.97 15.10
CA ASN A 62 15.56 0.69 15.80
C ASN A 62 15.34 -0.61 14.98
N HIS A 63 15.39 -0.55 13.65
CA HIS A 63 15.46 -1.75 12.77
C HIS A 63 14.24 -2.68 12.80
N LEU A 64 13.09 -2.22 13.29
CA LEU A 64 11.83 -2.95 13.17
C LEU A 64 11.09 -2.43 11.94
N VAL A 65 11.03 -3.27 10.91
CA VAL A 65 10.25 -3.01 9.69
C VAL A 65 8.77 -3.15 10.04
N ASN A 66 7.99 -2.07 9.90
CA ASN A 66 6.56 -2.04 10.20
C ASN A 66 5.73 -1.93 8.90
N ASP A 67 6.06 -2.78 7.93
CA ASP A 67 5.45 -2.75 6.60
C ASP A 67 3.96 -3.08 6.67
N ALA A 68 3.17 -2.36 5.88
CA ALA A 68 1.78 -2.72 5.63
C ALA A 68 1.70 -3.56 4.35
N TRP A 69 0.94 -4.65 4.38
CA TRP A 69 0.80 -5.60 3.28
C TRP A 69 -0.62 -5.65 2.73
N PHE A 70 -0.73 -5.95 1.44
CA PHE A 70 -1.99 -5.90 0.71
C PHE A 70 -2.17 -7.07 -0.26
N ALA A 71 -3.43 -7.40 -0.52
CA ALA A 71 -3.85 -8.27 -1.60
C ALA A 71 -4.75 -7.51 -2.58
N LEU A 72 -4.58 -7.76 -3.88
CA LEU A 72 -5.48 -7.27 -4.91
C LEU A 72 -6.82 -8.02 -4.84
N LEU A 73 -7.93 -7.27 -4.91
CA LEU A 73 -9.29 -7.82 -4.94
C LEU A 73 -9.78 -8.11 -6.37
#